data_AF-A0A972N8V1-F1
#
_entry.id   AF-A0A972N8V1-F1
#
_cell.length_a   1.000
_cell.length_b   1.000
_cell.length_c   1.000
_cell.angle_alpha   90.00
_cell.angle_beta   90.00
_cell.angle_gamma   90.00
#
_symmetry.space_group_name_H-M   'P 1'
#
loop_
_entity.id
_entity.type
_entity.pdbx_description
1 polymer ?
#
loop_
_entity_poly.entity_id
_entity_poly.type
_entity_poly.pdbx_seq_one_letter_code
_entity_poly.pdbx_strand_id
1 'polypeptide(L)' 'NVARDLNNLGSVLKALGDLQGAKDALERALRIFEKFLPPDHPHIRIARENLKRAEEQGAESEGQG' A
#
# COMPACT_ATOMS: atom_id res chain seq x y z
N ASN A 1 15.20 4.10 0.91
CA ASN A 1 15.17 2.81 0.16
C ASN A 1 13.85 2.86 -0.57
N VAL A 2 13.88 2.85 -1.90
CA VAL A 2 12.74 3.14 -2.77
C VAL A 2 11.46 2.42 -2.34
N ALA A 3 11.52 1.16 -1.90
CA ALA A 3 10.33 0.42 -1.44
C ALA A 3 9.72 0.98 -0.14
N ARG A 4 10.57 1.39 0.82
CA ARG A 4 10.11 2.04 2.05
C ARG A 4 9.51 3.41 1.76
N ASP A 5 10.12 4.14 0.84
CA ASP A 5 9.69 5.49 0.45
C ASP A 5 8.32 5.40 -0.26
N LEU A 6 8.12 4.41 -1.14
CA LEU A 6 6.83 4.09 -1.76
C LEU A 6 5.77 3.65 -0.75
N ASN A 7 6.11 2.81 0.24
CA ASN A 7 5.17 2.40 1.28
C ASN A 7 4.68 3.61 2.12
N ASN A 8 5.59 4.53 2.42
CA ASN A 8 5.26 5.76 3.15
C ASN A 8 4.40 6.68 2.29
N LEU A 9 4.74 6.86 1.00
CA LEU A 9 3.92 7.62 0.07
C LEU A 9 2.51 7.06 -0.02
N GLY A 10 2.36 5.74 -0.15
CA GLY A 10 1.05 5.10 -0.16
C GLY A 10 0.22 5.36 1.10
N SER A 11 0.87 5.38 2.27
CA SER A 11 0.20 5.73 3.53
C SER A 11 -0.27 7.20 3.57
N VAL A 12 0.53 8.12 3.03
CA VAL A 12 0.18 9.55 2.94
C VAL A 12 -0.96 9.77 1.94
N LEU A 13 -0.88 9.18 0.75
CA LEU A 13 -1.93 9.28 -0.27
C LEU A 13 -3.27 8.74 0.25
N LYS A 14 -3.23 7.62 0.98
CA LYS A 14 -4.42 7.07 1.66
C LYS A 14 -5.02 8.07 2.65
N ALA A 15 -4.19 8.71 3.47
CA ALA A 15 -4.65 9.72 4.42
C ALA A 15 -5.22 10.98 3.75
N LEU A 16 -4.80 11.28 2.52
CA LEU A 16 -5.33 12.37 1.70
C LEU A 16 -6.59 11.98 0.91
N GLY A 17 -7.03 10.71 0.98
CA GLY A 17 -8.17 10.20 0.22
C GLY A 17 -7.85 9.85 -1.24
N ASP A 18 -6.60 10.01 -1.69
CA ASP A 18 -6.15 9.50 -2.99
C ASP A 18 -5.90 7.99 -2.89
N LEU A 19 -6.99 7.23 -2.87
CA LEU A 19 -6.96 5.79 -2.68
C LEU A 19 -6.34 5.07 -3.89
N GLN A 20 -6.49 5.62 -5.10
CA GLN A 20 -5.88 5.03 -6.29
C GLN A 20 -4.37 5.22 -6.28
N GLY A 21 -3.88 6.43 -5.99
CA GLY A 21 -2.46 6.68 -5.82
C GLY A 21 -1.85 5.88 -4.66
N ALA A 22 -2.60 5.69 -3.57
CA ALA A 22 -2.18 4.85 -2.46
C ALA A 22 -1.94 3.40 -2.89
N LYS A 23 -2.90 2.78 -3.59
CA LYS A 23 -2.79 1.41 -4.10
C LYS A 23 -1.58 1.25 -5.01
N ASP A 24 -1.42 2.13 -5.99
CA ASP A 24 -0.30 2.07 -6.94
C ASP A 24 1.06 2.14 -6.24
N ALA A 25 1.20 3.02 -5.25
CA ALA A 25 2.43 3.15 -4.48
C ALA A 25 2.73 1.90 -3.63
N LEU A 26 1.70 1.35 -2.97
CA LEU A 26 1.80 0.18 -2.10
C LEU A 26 2.09 -1.09 -2.88
N GLU A 27 1.48 -1.29 -4.05
CA GLU A 27 1.80 -2.41 -4.94
C GLU A 27 3.25 -2.37 -5.43
N ARG A 28 3.75 -1.19 -5.82
CA ARG A 28 5.15 -1.04 -6.25
C ARG A 28 6.10 -1.33 -5.09
N ALA A 29 5.79 -0.86 -3.89
CA ALA A 29 6.57 -1.18 -2.69
C ALA A 29 6.60 -2.71 -2.45
N LEU A 30 5.44 -3.36 -2.52
CA LEU A 30 5.30 -4.80 -2.32
C LEU A 30 6.11 -5.60 -3.35
N ARG A 31 6.00 -5.28 -4.64
CA ARG A 31 6.78 -5.94 -5.70
C ARG A 31 8.28 -5.84 -5.49
N ILE A 32 8.78 -4.69 -5.01
CA ILE A 32 10.21 -4.52 -4.71
C ILE A 32 10.58 -5.35 -3.47
N PHE A 33 9.78 -5.32 -2.40
CA PHE A 33 10.07 -6.12 -1.22
C PHE A 33 10.08 -7.62 -1.51
N GLU A 34 9.11 -8.14 -2.26
CA GLU A 34 9.04 -9.56 -2.64
C GLU A 34 10.20 -10.00 -3.53
N LYS A 35 10.76 -9.08 -4.33
CA LYS A 35 11.93 -9.37 -5.17
C LYS A 35 13.23 -9.53 -4.38
N PHE A 36 13.37 -8.84 -3.25
CA PHE A 36 14.66 -8.72 -2.55
C PHE A 36 14.67 -9.27 -1.11
N LEU A 37 13.51 -9.63 -0.55
CA LEU A 37 13.38 -10.05 0.84
C LEU A 37 12.72 -11.43 0.91
N PRO A 38 13.02 -12.23 1.95
CA PRO A 38 12.33 -13.49 2.19
C PRO A 38 10.84 -13.24 2.47
N PRO A 39 9.94 -14.19 2.14
CA PRO A 39 8.49 -14.02 2.26
C PRO A 39 7.98 -13.59 3.65
N ASP A 40 8.68 -13.98 4.72
CA ASP A 40 8.31 -13.67 6.10
C ASP A 40 8.87 -12.31 6.60
N HIS A 41 9.48 -11.52 5.71
CA HIS A 41 10.07 -10.26 6.10
C HIS A 41 8.99 -9.25 6.53
N PRO A 42 9.17 -8.50 7.65
CA PRO A 42 8.15 -7.60 8.18
C PRO A 42 7.69 -6.52 7.19
N HIS A 43 8.59 -6.03 6.33
CA HIS A 43 8.22 -5.06 5.28
C HIS A 43 7.20 -5.59 4.27
N ILE A 44 7.24 -6.88 3.91
CA ILE A 44 6.24 -7.49 3.02
C ILE A 44 4.88 -7.51 3.73
N ARG A 45 4.86 -7.93 4.99
CA ARG A 45 3.63 -7.93 5.83
C ARG A 45 3.02 -6.53 5.95
N ILE A 46 3.84 -5.53 6.25
CA ILE A 46 3.41 -4.13 6.38
C ILE A 46 2.84 -3.59 5.06
N ALA A 47 3.53 -3.83 3.94
CA ALA A 47 3.07 -3.34 2.63
C ALA A 47 1.72 -3.98 2.24
N ARG A 48 1.53 -5.29 2.49
CA ARG A 48 0.26 -5.98 2.26
C ARG A 48 -0.87 -5.46 3.13
N GLU A 49 -0.62 -5.24 4.42
CA GLU A 49 -1.62 -4.68 5.33
C GLU A 49 -2.05 -3.27 4.90
N ASN A 50 -1.09 -2.43 4.51
CA ASN A 50 -1.38 -1.10 4.04
C ASN A 50 -2.19 -1.12 2.73
N LEU A 51 -1.85 -2.01 1.78
CA LEU A 51 -2.57 -2.16 0.52
C LEU A 51 -4.01 -2.58 0.76
N LYS A 52 -4.23 -3.62 1.57
CA LYS A 52 -5.56 -4.10 1.95
C LYS A 52 -6.43 -2.98 2.52
N ARG A 53 -5.87 -2.15 3.43
CA ARG A 53 -6.60 -1.02 4.01
C ARG A 53 -6.97 0.06 2.99
N ALA A 54 -6.12 0.29 1.98
CA ALA A 54 -6.43 1.23 0.91
C ALA A 54 -7.53 0.71 -0.04
N GLU A 55 -7.62 -0.61 -0.21
CA GLU A 55 -8.70 -1.27 -0.94
C GLU A 55 -10.03 -1.22 -0.20
N GLU A 56 -10.04 -1.55 1.10
CA GLU A 56 -11.23 -1.51 1.95
C GLU A 56 -11.84 -0.10 2.02
N GLN A 57 -11.02 0.93 2.21
CA GLN A 57 -11.48 2.32 2.22
C GLN A 57 -12.08 2.77 0.88
N GLY A 58 -11.60 2.19 -0.24
CA GLY A 58 -12.15 2.47 -1.56
C GLY A 58 -13.55 1.89 -1.71
N ALA A 59 -13.72 0.64 -1.31
CA ALA A 59 -15.01 -0.04 -1.35
C ALA A 59 -16.06 0.63 -0.45
N GLU A 60 -15.66 1.15 0.71
CA GLU A 60 -16.54 1.91 1.61
C GLU A 60 -17.02 3.23 0.99
N SER A 61 -16.17 3.89 0.19
CA SER A 61 -16.53 5.16 -0.47
C SER A 61 -17.48 4.96 -1.66
N GLU A 62 -17.43 3.81 -2.33
CA GLU A 62 -18.30 3.48 -3.47
C GLU A 62 -19.70 3.03 -3.03
N GLY A 63 -19.85 2.49 -1.81
CA GLY A 63 -21.13 2.04 -1.27
C GLY A 63 -22.03 3.14 -0.69
N GLN A 64 -21.57 4.40 -0.65
CA GLN A 64 -22.29 5.55 -0.09
C GLN A 64 -22.84 6.51 -1.17
N GLY A 65 -22.74 6.14 -2.45
CA GLY A 65 -23.22 6.92 -3.60
C GLY A 65 -24.67 6.68 -3.97
#